data_AF-A0A1S8TDV4-F1
#
_entry.id   AF-A0A1S8TDV4-F1
#
_cell.length_a   1.000
_cell.length_b   1.000
_cell.length_c   1.000
_cell.angle_alpha   90.00
_cell.angle_beta   90.00
_cell.angle_gamma   90.00
#
_symmetry.space_group_name_H-M   'P 1'
#
loop_
_entity.id
_entity.type
_entity.pdbx_description
1 polymer ?
#
loop_
_entity_poly.entity_id
_entity_poly.type
_entity_poly.pdbx_seq_one_letter_code
_entity_poly.pdbx_strand_id
1 'polypeptide(L)' 'MCYKNGKDILPEELLKELQKYIQGETIYIPKTEDRKAWGENNGTRIAIRKRNLEYISSIKME' A
#
# COMPACT_ATOMS: atom_id res chain seq x y z
N MET A 1 0.49 -5.33 10.18
CA MET A 1 1.41 -4.17 10.06
C MET A 1 2.52 -4.38 11.08
N CYS A 2 3.78 -4.31 10.65
CA CYS A 2 4.90 -4.34 11.59
C CYS A 2 5.05 -2.92 12.15
N TYR A 3 4.79 -2.74 13.45
CA TYR A 3 5.04 -1.49 14.15
C TYR A 3 6.54 -1.18 14.11
N LYS A 4 6.90 0.07 13.83
CA LYS A 4 8.28 0.56 13.89
C LYS A 4 8.31 1.78 14.80
N ASN A 5 9.20 1.77 15.79
CA ASN A 5 9.39 2.92 16.66
C ASN A 5 10.17 4.00 15.91
N GLY A 6 9.69 5.24 15.96
CA GLY A 6 10.35 6.39 15.33
C GLY A 6 11.78 6.61 15.83
N LYS A 7 12.06 6.33 17.10
CA LYS A 7 13.41 6.43 17.70
C LYS A 7 14.40 5.44 17.09
N ASP A 8 13.93 4.31 16.59
CA ASP A 8 14.79 3.26 16.06
C ASP A 8 15.10 3.46 14.56
N ILE A 9 14.34 4.33 13.87
CA ILE A 9 14.40 4.46 12.40
C ILE A 9 14.71 5.88 11.91
N LEU A 10 14.46 6.92 12.72
CA LEU A 10 14.67 8.31 12.31
C LEU A 10 15.98 8.86 12.88
N PRO A 11 16.69 9.73 12.14
CA PRO A 11 17.79 10.51 12.68
C PRO A 11 17.36 11.37 13.88
N GLU A 12 18.24 11.55 14.86
CA GLU A 12 17.94 12.30 16.09
C GLU A 12 17.49 13.73 15.81
N GLU A 13 18.13 14.42 14.86
CA GLU A 13 17.79 15.80 14.49
C GLU A 13 16.37 15.90 13.93
N LEU A 14 15.97 14.95 13.06
CA LEU A 14 14.62 14.89 12.51
C LEU A 14 13.59 14.58 13.59
N LEU A 15 13.91 13.67 14.51
CA LEU A 15 13.02 13.36 15.64
C LEU A 15 12.80 14.59 16.53
N LYS A 16 13.87 15.34 16.84
CA LYS A 16 13.77 16.60 17.59
C LYS A 16 12.91 17.63 16.87
N GLU A 17 13.02 17.72 15.55
CA GLU A 17 12.20 18.64 14.76
C GLU A 17 10.72 18.25 14.78
N LEU A 18 10.39 16.97 14.55
CA LEU A 18 9.02 16.47 14.61
C LEU A 18 8.38 16.71 16.00
N GLN A 19 9.16 16.53 17.07
CA GLN A 19 8.71 16.78 18.44
C GLN A 19 8.32 18.23 18.72
N LYS A 20 8.75 19.21 17.90
CA LYS A 20 8.28 20.60 18.03
C LYS A 20 6.81 20.75 17.61
N TYR A 21 6.32 19.86 16.75
CA TYR A 21 4.97 19.91 16.20
C TYR A 21 4.01 18.93 16.88
N ILE A 22 4.49 17.75 17.29
CA ILE A 22 3.66 16.70 17.86
C ILE A 22 4.48 15.76 18.76
N GLN A 23 3.93 15.36 19.91
CA GLN A 23 4.60 14.49 20.88
C GLN A 23 3.62 13.48 21.47
N GLY A 24 4.05 12.22 21.62
CA GLY A 24 3.23 11.16 22.24
C GLY A 24 2.14 10.58 21.32
N GLU A 25 2.09 10.99 20.06
CA GLU A 25 1.08 10.55 19.09
C GLU A 25 1.68 9.74 17.93
N THR A 26 0.81 9.06 17.16
CA THR A 26 1.20 8.29 15.98
C THR A 26 0.97 9.10 14.72
N ILE A 27 2.01 9.27 13.89
CA ILE A 27 1.93 9.95 12.60
C ILE A 27 1.89 8.93 11.47
N TYR A 28 0.98 9.12 10.52
CA TYR A 28 0.98 8.36 9.26
C TYR A 28 1.89 9.03 8.23
N ILE A 29 2.89 8.29 7.74
CA ILE A 29 3.73 8.72 6.62
C ILE A 29 3.19 8.05 5.35
N PRO A 30 2.65 8.81 4.38
CA PRO A 30 2.17 8.23 3.14
C PRO A 30 3.33 7.61 2.35
N LYS A 31 3.02 6.54 1.61
CA LYS A 31 3.96 5.98 0.64
C LYS A 31 4.22 7.00 -0.46
N THR A 32 5.47 7.06 -0.92
CA THR A 32 5.89 7.87 -2.07
C THR A 32 5.39 7.31 -3.40
N GLU A 33 5.05 6.02 -3.44
CA GLU A 33 4.45 5.37 -4.61
C GLU A 33 2.93 5.56 -4.63
N ASP A 34 2.38 5.72 -5.83
CA ASP A 34 0.94 5.68 -6.05
C ASP A 34 0.35 4.40 -5.45
N ARG A 35 -0.82 4.52 -4.82
CA ARG A 35 -1.54 3.34 -4.32
C ARG A 35 -1.87 2.46 -5.50
N LYS A 36 -1.16 1.35 -5.62
CA LYS A 36 -1.52 0.27 -6.53
C LYS A 36 -2.98 -0.14 -6.30
N ALA A 37 -3.73 -0.27 -7.38
CA ALA A 37 -5.13 -0.64 -7.34
C ALA A 37 -5.29 -2.05 -6.72
N TRP A 38 -6.47 -2.33 -6.17
CA TRP A 38 -6.77 -3.62 -5.54
C TRP A 38 -6.44 -4.79 -6.50
N GLY A 39 -5.69 -5.77 -6.00
CA GLY A 39 -5.31 -6.94 -6.77
C GLY A 39 -4.11 -6.77 -7.71
N GLU A 40 -3.46 -5.60 -7.77
CA GLU A 40 -2.27 -5.38 -8.60
C GLU A 40 -1.02 -6.07 -8.04
N ASN A 41 -0.79 -5.98 -6.74
CA ASN A 41 0.45 -6.49 -6.13
C ASN A 41 0.47 -8.01 -5.94
N ASN A 42 -0.69 -8.65 -5.84
CA ASN A 42 -0.81 -10.10 -5.58
C ASN A 42 -1.28 -10.89 -6.81
N GLY A 43 -1.38 -10.26 -7.98
CA GLY A 43 -1.83 -10.90 -9.21
C GLY A 43 -3.31 -11.24 -9.27
N THR A 44 -4.10 -10.99 -8.20
CA THR A 44 -5.55 -11.27 -8.17
C THR A 44 -6.27 -10.57 -9.32
N ARG A 45 -5.86 -9.35 -9.68
CA ARG A 45 -6.46 -8.62 -10.80
C ARG A 45 -6.28 -9.33 -12.14
N ILE A 46 -5.10 -9.93 -12.34
CA ILE A 46 -4.80 -10.69 -13.56
C ILE A 46 -5.62 -11.98 -13.60
N ALA A 47 -5.69 -12.70 -12.48
CA ALA A 47 -6.46 -13.94 -12.39
C ALA A 47 -7.97 -13.72 -12.68
N ILE A 48 -8.56 -12.68 -12.08
CA ILE A 48 -9.97 -12.32 -12.33
C ILE A 48 -10.18 -11.92 -13.79
N ARG A 49 -9.26 -11.13 -14.37
CA ARG A 49 -9.36 -10.72 -15.78
C ARG A 49 -9.30 -11.92 -16.72
N LYS A 50 -8.37 -12.86 -16.48
CA LYS A 50 -8.24 -14.08 -17.27
C LYS A 50 -9.52 -14.91 -17.24
N ARG A 51 -10.03 -15.20 -16.04
CA ARG A 51 -11.30 -15.92 -15.85
C ARG A 51 -12.46 -15.25 -16.58
N ASN A 52 -12.59 -13.92 -16.47
CA ASN A 52 -13.68 -13.19 -17.12
C ASN A 52 -13.57 -13.25 -18.66
N LEU A 53 -12.36 -13.22 -19.21
CA LEU A 53 -12.13 -13.39 -20.65
C LEU A 53 -12.51 -14.80 -21.12
N GLU A 54 -12.21 -15.85 -20.34
CA GLU A 54 -12.62 -17.23 -20.63
C GLU A 54 -14.16 -17.35 -20.67
N TYR A 55 -14.87 -16.76 -19.71
CA TYR A 55 -16.34 -16.71 -19.72
C TYR A 55 -16.89 -15.98 -20.95
N ILE A 56 -16.36 -14.78 -21.26
CA ILE A 56 -16.80 -14.01 -22.43
C ILE A 56 -16.54 -14.78 -23.73
N SER A 57 -15.39 -15.43 -23.85
CA SER A 57 -15.06 -16.26 -25.01
C SER A 57 -16.03 -17.43 -25.16
N SER A 58 -16.45 -18.03 -24.04
CA SER A 58 -17.39 -19.15 -24.05
C SER A 58 -18.78 -18.73 -24.51
N ILE A 59 -19.25 -17.54 -24.09
CA ILE A 59 -20.56 -17.00 -24.51
C ILE A 59 -20.57 -16.56 -25.97
N LYS A 60 -19.43 -16.11 -26.52
CA LYS A 60 -19.34 -15.64 -27.93
C LYS A 60 -19.24 -16.75 -28.97
N MET A 61 -19.06 -18.01 -28.56
CA MET A 61 -19.00 -19.18 -29.45
C MET A 61 -20.34 -19.88 -29.63
N GLU A 62 -21.39 -19.38 -28.98
CA GLU A 62 -22.80 -19.80 -29.10
C GLU A 62 -23.58 -18.75 -29.91
#